data_AF-A0A8T3LTT1-F1
#
_entry.id   AF-A0A8T3LTT1-F1
#
_cell.length_a   1.000
_cell.length_b   1.000
_cell.length_c   1.000
_cell.angle_alpha   90.00
_cell.angle_beta   90.00
_cell.angle_gamma   90.00
#
_symmetry.space_group_name_H-M   'P 1'
#
loop_
_entity.id
_entity.type
_entity.pdbx_description
1 polymer ?
#
loop_
_entity_poly.entity_id
_entity_poly.type
_entity_poly.pdbx_seq_one_letter_code
_entity_poly.pdbx_strand_id
1 'polypeptide(L)' 'VLQQLEGSVITPYIQGRVVNLSAIAVLLGVVAGTSLAGIVGGIIAIPLVAVADVVLRDIVFPLRRRADERRAGRSEAAAL' A
#
# COMPACT_ATOMS: atom_id res chain seq x y z
N VAL A 1 -18.15 26.31 -1.98
CA VAL A 1 -18.33 24.94 -2.53
C VAL A 1 -17.20 24.49 -3.46
N LEU A 2 -16.47 25.38 -4.16
CA LEU A 2 -15.27 24.98 -4.95
C LEU A 2 -14.10 24.49 -4.07
N GLN A 3 -13.83 25.12 -2.92
CA GLN A 3 -12.78 24.69 -1.98
C GLN A 3 -13.00 23.29 -1.36
N GLN A 4 -14.24 22.81 -1.26
CA GLN A 4 -14.52 21.44 -0.80
C GLN A 4 -14.19 20.41 -1.87
N LEU A 5 -14.33 20.78 -3.15
CA LEU A 5 -13.95 19.96 -4.28
C LEU A 5 -12.42 19.83 -4.38
N GLU A 6 -11.70 20.93 -4.13
CA GLU A 6 -10.23 20.90 -4.03
C GLU A 6 -9.78 20.04 -2.83
N GLY A 7 -10.34 20.26 -1.63
CA GLY A 7 -9.94 19.53 -0.43
C GLY A 7 -10.22 18.02 -0.47
N SER A 8 -11.31 17.59 -1.12
CA SER A 8 -11.79 16.20 -1.07
C SER A 8 -11.30 15.32 -2.23
N VAL A 9 -10.98 15.90 -3.40
CA VAL A 9 -10.61 15.14 -4.61
C VAL A 9 -9.13 15.34 -4.96
N ILE A 10 -8.59 16.55 -4.81
CA ILE A 10 -7.20 16.85 -5.19
C ILE A 10 -6.23 16.28 -4.15
N THR A 11 -6.55 16.40 -2.86
CA THR A 11 -5.72 15.87 -1.76
C THR A 11 -5.47 14.36 -1.87
N PRO A 12 -6.47 13.47 -2.03
CA PRO A 12 -6.20 12.04 -2.17
C PRO A 12 -5.50 11.67 -3.48
N TYR A 13 -5.67 12.46 -4.54
CA TYR A 13 -5.01 12.23 -5.83
C TYR A 13 -3.50 12.48 -5.75
N ILE A 14 -3.08 13.53 -5.02
CA ILE A 14 -1.65 13.85 -4.80
C ILE A 14 -1.04 12.96 -3.71
N GLN A 15 -1.80 12.58 -2.67
CA GLN A 15 -1.32 11.76 -1.56
C GLN A 15 -1.15 10.26 -1.88
N GLY A 16 -1.21 9.88 -3.16
CA GLY A 16 -0.52 8.71 -3.70
C GLY A 16 -0.76 7.39 -2.95
N ARG A 17 -1.79 6.66 -3.40
CA ARG A 17 -1.99 5.20 -3.21
C ARG A 17 -1.63 4.66 -1.82
N VAL A 18 -2.68 4.47 -1.03
CA VAL A 18 -2.67 3.63 0.18
C VAL A 18 -1.81 2.39 -0.08
N VAL A 19 -0.73 2.27 0.69
CA VAL A 19 0.18 1.13 0.64
C VAL A 19 -0.68 -0.10 0.79
N ASN A 20 -0.82 -0.89 -0.29
CA ASN A 20 -1.65 -2.09 -0.30
C ASN A 20 -0.85 -3.19 0.41
N LEU A 21 -0.57 -2.96 1.70
CA LEU A 21 0.10 -3.86 2.60
C LEU A 21 -0.79 -5.08 2.71
N SER A 22 -0.25 -6.24 2.35
CA SER A 22 -0.97 -7.49 2.54
C SER A 22 -1.24 -7.65 4.04
N ALA A 23 -2.48 -7.43 4.46
CA ALA A 23 -2.90 -7.59 5.86
C ALA A 23 -2.55 -9.00 6.40
N ILE A 24 -2.57 -9.99 5.50
CA ILE A 24 -2.15 -11.37 5.78
C ILE A 24 -0.65 -11.46 6.06
N ALA A 25 0.20 -10.74 5.33
CA ALA A 25 1.65 -10.75 5.60
C ALA A 25 1.94 -10.16 6.97
N VAL A 26 1.26 -9.06 7.34
CA VAL A 26 1.40 -8.43 8.65
C VAL A 26 0.93 -9.39 9.75
N LEU A 27 -0.23 -10.03 9.57
CA LEU A 27 -0.74 -11.01 10.52
C LEU A 27 0.25 -12.17 10.73
N LEU A 28 0.75 -12.76 9.65
CA LEU A 28 1.71 -13.87 9.72
C LEU A 28 3.01 -13.43 10.41
N GLY A 29 3.52 -12.25 10.08
CA GLY A 29 4.71 -11.70 10.74
C GLY A 29 4.48 -11.44 12.22
N VAL A 30 3.32 -10.91 12.62
CA VAL A 30 2.98 -10.71 14.03
C VAL A 30 2.89 -12.04 14.76
N VAL A 31 2.22 -13.05 14.20
CA VAL A 31 2.13 -14.39 14.82
C VAL A 31 3.51 -15.04 14.96
N ALA A 32 4.36 -14.93 13.94
CA ALA A 32 5.73 -15.42 14.00
C ALA A 32 6.56 -14.67 15.06
N GLY A 33 6.49 -13.34 15.06
CA GLY A 33 7.21 -12.48 16.00
C GLY A 33 6.77 -12.70 17.44
N THR A 34 5.47 -12.84 17.69
CA THR A 34 4.96 -13.15 19.03
C THR A 34 5.37 -14.54 19.50
N SER A 35 5.44 -15.52 18.61
CA SER A 35 5.89 -16.87 18.95
C SER A 35 7.39 -16.93 19.30
N LEU A 36 8.21 -16.05 18.70
CA LEU A 36 9.66 -16.03 18.91
C LEU A 36 10.10 -15.21 20.13
N ALA A 37 9.47 -14.05 20.38
CA ALA A 37 9.90 -13.11 21.42
C ALA A 37 8.73 -12.52 22.24
N GLY A 38 7.55 -13.15 22.21
CA GLY A 38 6.37 -12.68 22.92
C GLY A 38 5.83 -11.36 22.38
N ILE A 39 5.15 -10.57 23.22
CA ILE A 39 4.55 -9.28 22.83
C ILE A 39 5.55 -8.35 22.14
N VAL A 40 6.82 -8.33 22.60
CA VAL A 40 7.87 -7.48 22.03
C VAL A 40 8.11 -7.84 20.55
N GLY A 41 8.20 -9.14 20.24
CA GLY A 41 8.35 -9.60 18.86
C GLY A 41 7.14 -9.26 17.99
N GLY A 42 5.93 -9.29 18.55
CA GLY A 42 4.71 -8.87 17.84
C GLY A 42 4.71 -7.39 17.45
N ILE A 43 5.15 -6.51 18.37
CA ILE A 43 5.24 -5.06 18.10
C ILE A 43 6.27 -4.77 17.02
N ILE A 44 7.45 -5.41 17.09
CA ILE A 44 8.53 -5.22 16.11
C ILE A 44 8.16 -5.81 14.75
N ALA A 45 7.35 -6.86 14.70
CA ALA A 45 6.95 -7.48 13.44
C ALA A 45 6.18 -6.53 12.51
N ILE A 46 5.38 -5.61 13.06
CA ILE A 46 4.56 -4.67 12.26
C ILE A 46 5.44 -3.80 11.34
N PRO A 47 6.39 -2.99 11.86
CA PRO A 47 7.26 -2.20 11.00
C PRO A 47 8.18 -3.07 10.13
N LEU A 48 8.60 -4.24 10.62
CA LEU A 48 9.48 -5.13 9.86
C LEU A 48 8.81 -5.67 8.59
N VAL A 49 7.56 -6.14 8.72
CA VAL A 49 6.77 -6.61 7.57
C VAL A 49 6.45 -5.45 6.63
N ALA A 50 6.14 -4.27 7.14
CA ALA A 50 5.87 -3.11 6.30
C ALA A 50 7.09 -2.74 5.43
N VAL A 51 8.29 -2.72 6.02
CA VAL A 51 9.54 -2.50 5.28
C VAL A 51 9.77 -3.63 4.27
N ALA A 52 9.55 -4.89 4.67
CA ALA A 52 9.70 -6.03 3.77
C ALA A 52 8.74 -5.95 2.56
N ASP A 53 7.48 -5.55 2.75
CA ASP A 53 6.50 -5.41 1.66
C ASP A 53 6.91 -4.32 0.66
N VAL A 54 7.42 -3.18 1.15
CA VAL A 54 7.96 -2.11 0.28
C VAL A 54 9.17 -2.60 -0.51
N VAL A 55 10.13 -3.25 0.16
CA VAL A 55 11.33 -3.81 -0.49
C VAL A 55 10.95 -4.86 -1.55
N LEU A 56 10.04 -5.78 -1.23
CA LEU A 56 9.57 -6.81 -2.15
C LEU A 56 8.83 -6.21 -3.35
N ARG A 57 7.99 -5.20 -3.11
CA ARG A 57 7.22 -4.54 -4.17
C ARG A 57 8.12 -3.72 -5.10
N ASP A 58 9.04 -2.95 -4.55
CA ASP A 58 9.79 -1.96 -5.32
C ASP A 58 11.06 -2.53 -5.95
N ILE A 59 11.72 -3.50 -5.30
CA ILE A 59 12.99 -4.06 -5.76
C ILE A 59 12.79 -5.39 -6.48
N VAL A 60 11.95 -6.28 -5.95
CA VAL A 60 11.81 -7.66 -6.48
C VAL A 60 10.74 -7.74 -7.59
N PHE A 61 9.63 -7.01 -7.47
CA PHE A 61 8.53 -7.04 -8.44
C PHE A 61 8.19 -5.67 -9.05
N PRO A 62 9.11 -5.02 -9.80
CA PRO A 62 8.86 -3.71 -10.42
C PRO A 62 7.72 -3.74 -11.48
N LEU A 63 7.27 -4.93 -11.89
CA LEU A 63 6.28 -5.14 -12.95
C LEU A 63 4.85 -4.68 -12.59
N ARG A 64 4.54 -4.41 -11.31
CA ARG A 64 3.19 -4.01 -10.90
C ARG A 64 2.84 -2.54 -11.18
N ARG A 65 3.82 -1.68 -11.46
CA ARG A 65 3.57 -0.24 -11.70
C ARG A 65 2.72 0.02 -12.97
N ARG A 66 2.83 -0.83 -13.98
CA ARG A 66 2.12 -0.70 -15.27
C ARG A 66 0.63 -1.03 -15.21
N ALA A 67 0.17 -1.78 -14.21
CA ALA A 67 -1.24 -2.21 -14.13
C ALA A 67 -2.17 -1.10 -13.66
N ASP A 68 -1.68 -0.21 -12.79
CA ASP A 68 -2.45 0.93 -12.27
C ASP A 68 -2.55 2.07 -13.29
N GLU A 69 -1.48 2.32 -14.06
CA GLU A 69 -1.46 3.35 -15.11
C GLU A 69 -2.45 3.04 -16.26
N ARG A 70 -2.60 1.76 -16.64
CA ARG A 70 -3.55 1.35 -17.71
C ARG A 70 -5.02 1.48 -17.32
N ARG A 71 -5.36 1.51 -16.03
CA ARG A 71 -6.76 1.68 -15.59
C ARG A 71 -7.20 3.14 -15.69
N ALA A 72 -6.29 4.09 -15.41
CA ALA A 72 -6.58 5.53 -15.50
C ALA A 72 -6.85 5.97 -16.96
N GLY A 73 -6.04 5.52 -17.92
CA GLY A 73 -6.21 5.91 -19.33
C GLY A 73 -7.41 5.26 -20.03
N ARG A 74 -7.93 4.13 -19.51
CA ARG A 74 -9.11 3.46 -20.10
C ARG A 74 -10.43 4.17 -19.78
N SER A 75 -10.50 4.84 -18.64
CA SER A 75 -11.66 5.67 -18.27
C SER A 75 -11.79 6.93 -19.13
N GLU A 76 -10.67 7.51 -19.59
CA GLU A 76 -10.69 8.64 -20.53
C GLU A 76 -11.07 8.17 -21.95
N ALA A 77 -10.58 7.01 -22.38
CA ALA A 77 -10.91 6.47 -23.71
C ALA A 77 -12.35 5.94 -23.83
N ALA A 78 -13.00 5.58 -22.72
CA ALA A 78 -14.41 5.17 -22.69
C ALA A 78 -15.39 6.34 -22.52
N ALA A 79 -14.87 7.54 -22.22
CA ALA A 79 -15.64 8.79 -22.10
C ALA A 79 -15.60 9.64 -23.39
N LEU A 80 -14.92 9.15 -24.43
CA LEU A 80 -14.89 9.68 -25.80
C LEU A 80 -15.68 8.75 -26.73
#